data_AF-A0A1S8T1D3-F1
#
_entry.id   AF-A0A1S8T1D3-F1
#
_cell.length_a   1.000
_cell.length_b   1.000
_cell.length_c   1.000
_cell.angle_alpha   90.00
_cell.angle_beta   90.00
_cell.angle_gamma   90.00
#
_symmetry.space_group_name_H-M   'P 1'
#
loop_
_entity.id
_entity.type
_entity.pdbx_description
1 polymer ?
#
loop_
_entity_poly.entity_id
_entity_poly.type
_entity_poly.pdbx_seq_one_letter_code
_entity_poly.pdbx_strand_id
1 'polypeptide(L)'
;MRRIRQYIENDFIKIDRDGKNKLLSLSYDDISNTKNFLVNTYLSKSFTKLDIILYYYLLLVLNYKDEPMTFSEIENELVNNELIDYENISSKTIERKLNEMSNSMEMVSFKKRGRVKEYYICEDILKELNNQEVEKLYYIIDLYKNIIFPNVSGHYFYDTLKDYMEFERNIIPKDKDRFQYKNLHFHPIIEEELILKIMRAIENRNEIILKSDSKVTRAKKYDNEIVKPFKLRYDIECGRFYVFSFTNKGRCVSARIDRKDDVEVLKTKFNYDEYKEKYKSSMEKSFSSVPRNNNAPYEEVEFKVKINSLQNYYIVEKIKGELGECTFKKRNDFEYLLKKEVNDSWEMIPWIRKYGGFLKVISPQWLDKKIEKDWEDMLKNYGVVSRI
;
A
#
# COMPACT_ATOMS: atom_id res chain seq x y z
N MET A 1 14.95 10.94 1.01
CA MET A 1 15.75 9.96 0.23
C MET A 1 17.11 9.58 0.81
N ARG A 2 17.92 10.47 1.42
CA ARG A 2 19.27 10.09 1.92
C ARG A 2 19.27 9.01 3.01
N ARG A 3 18.24 9.01 3.88
CA ARG A 3 18.00 7.93 4.89
C ARG A 3 17.45 6.64 4.27
N ILE A 4 16.53 6.76 3.31
CA ILE A 4 15.91 5.63 2.61
C ILE A 4 16.95 4.79 1.84
N ARG A 5 18.02 5.42 1.32
CA ARG A 5 19.14 4.75 0.65
C ARG A 5 19.83 3.65 1.49
N GLN A 6 19.78 3.73 2.82
CA GLN A 6 20.36 2.70 3.68
C GLN A 6 19.54 1.40 3.69
N TYR A 7 18.27 1.47 3.26
CA TYR A 7 17.30 0.39 3.34
C TYR A 7 16.87 -0.15 1.96
N ILE A 8 17.29 0.52 0.88
CA ILE A 8 17.00 0.11 -0.50
C ILE A 8 18.31 -0.39 -1.12
N GLU A 9 18.28 -1.62 -1.65
CA GLU A 9 19.39 -2.18 -2.41
C GLU A 9 19.73 -1.29 -3.61
N ASN A 10 21.02 -1.17 -3.93
CA ASN A 10 21.49 -0.24 -4.97
C ASN A 10 20.84 -0.50 -6.34
N ASP A 11 20.45 -1.75 -6.60
CA ASP A 11 19.85 -2.19 -7.86
C ASP A 11 18.47 -1.58 -8.12
N PHE A 12 17.77 -1.12 -7.08
CA PHE A 12 16.45 -0.48 -7.20
C PHE A 12 16.51 1.05 -7.34
N ILE A 13 17.70 1.66 -7.29
CA ILE A 13 17.87 3.11 -7.35
C ILE A 13 18.49 3.52 -8.68
N LYS A 14 17.70 4.16 -9.54
CA LYS A 14 18.22 4.82 -10.73
C LYS A 14 18.56 6.28 -10.40
N ILE A 15 19.72 6.72 -10.89
CA ILE A 15 20.22 8.08 -10.71
C ILE A 15 20.23 8.76 -12.07
N ASP A 16 19.27 9.63 -12.31
CA ASP A 16 19.30 10.53 -13.45
C ASP A 16 19.90 11.90 -13.04
N ARG A 17 20.35 12.67 -14.02
CA ARG A 17 20.87 14.02 -13.81
C ARG A 17 20.04 15.00 -14.61
N ASP A 18 19.53 16.02 -13.92
CA ASP A 18 18.95 17.20 -14.55
C ASP A 18 19.83 18.41 -14.20
N GLY A 19 20.72 18.77 -15.13
CA GLY A 19 21.79 19.73 -14.88
C GLY A 19 22.70 19.32 -13.71
N LYS A 20 22.72 20.12 -12.64
CA LYS A 20 23.50 19.85 -11.40
C LYS A 20 22.72 19.01 -10.38
N ASN A 21 21.43 18.77 -10.59
CA ASN A 21 20.58 18.04 -9.65
C ASN A 21 20.64 16.54 -9.92
N LYS A 22 20.90 15.75 -8.87
CA LYS A 22 20.73 14.29 -8.92
C LYS A 22 19.27 13.97 -8.67
N LEU A 23 18.60 13.44 -9.69
CA LEU A 23 17.25 12.89 -9.59
C LEU A 23 17.37 11.41 -9.25
N LEU A 24 16.77 11.02 -8.13
CA LEU A 24 16.71 9.62 -7.70
C LEU A 24 15.33 9.10 -8.04
N SER A 25 15.27 8.06 -8.87
CA SER A 25 14.06 7.31 -9.17
C SER A 25 14.19 5.89 -8.67
N LEU A 26 13.07 5.31 -8.26
CA LEU A 26 13.00 3.89 -7.95
C LEU A 26 12.66 3.15 -9.23
N SER A 27 13.45 2.13 -9.55
CA SER A 27 13.22 1.26 -10.69
C SER A 27 12.90 -0.13 -10.18
N TYR A 28 11.78 -0.68 -10.61
CA TYR A 28 11.42 -2.07 -10.35
C TYR A 28 10.64 -2.62 -11.54
N ASP A 29 10.76 -3.91 -11.75
CA ASP A 29 9.97 -4.66 -12.72
C ASP A 29 8.89 -5.40 -11.96
N ASP A 30 7.65 -4.92 -12.11
CA ASP A 30 6.48 -5.45 -11.43
C ASP A 30 6.05 -6.84 -11.93
N ILE A 31 6.63 -7.30 -13.04
CA ILE A 31 6.41 -8.63 -13.61
C ILE A 31 7.38 -9.65 -13.02
N SER A 32 8.66 -9.30 -12.88
CA SER A 32 9.70 -10.23 -12.41
C SER A 32 9.94 -10.19 -10.90
N ASN A 33 9.59 -9.10 -10.21
CA ASN A 33 9.75 -8.97 -8.77
C ASN A 33 8.48 -8.45 -8.11
N THR A 34 7.86 -9.30 -7.28
CA THR A 34 6.63 -8.96 -6.54
C THR A 34 6.89 -8.59 -5.07
N LYS A 35 8.15 -8.64 -4.63
CA LYS A 35 8.54 -8.21 -3.29
C LYS A 35 8.77 -6.70 -3.27
N ASN A 36 7.89 -6.00 -2.56
CA ASN A 36 8.05 -4.58 -2.34
C ASN A 36 9.22 -4.29 -1.38
N PHE A 37 10.39 -3.94 -1.90
CA PHE A 37 11.58 -3.65 -1.10
C PHE A 37 11.41 -2.44 -0.15
N LEU A 38 10.42 -1.57 -0.39
CA LEU A 38 10.15 -0.43 0.49
C LEU A 38 9.59 -0.86 1.85
N VAL A 39 9.03 -2.07 1.96
CA VAL A 39 8.62 -2.67 3.25
C VAL A 39 9.75 -2.62 4.26
N ASN A 40 11.00 -2.83 3.83
CA ASN A 40 12.17 -2.83 4.71
C ASN A 40 12.40 -1.49 5.41
N THR A 41 11.83 -0.39 4.90
CA THR A 41 11.90 0.90 5.58
C THR A 41 11.14 0.92 6.92
N TYR A 42 10.17 0.02 7.11
CA TYR A 42 9.44 -0.17 8.36
C TYR A 42 10.17 -1.06 9.37
N LEU A 43 11.23 -1.77 8.96
CA LEU A 43 12.07 -2.61 9.84
C LEU A 43 13.15 -1.80 10.57
N SER A 44 13.13 -0.46 10.47
CA SER A 44 14.14 0.39 11.08
C SER A 44 14.02 0.44 12.61
N LYS A 45 14.61 -0.53 13.30
CA LYS A 45 14.81 -0.52 14.75
C LYS A 45 16.29 -0.75 15.06
N SER A 46 16.83 0.04 15.98
CA SER A 46 18.23 -0.07 16.39
C SER A 46 18.31 -0.93 17.64
N PHE A 47 19.12 -1.98 17.58
CA PHE A 47 19.43 -2.85 18.71
C PHE A 47 20.94 -2.80 18.99
N THR A 48 21.31 -2.78 20.26
CA THR A 48 22.70 -3.03 20.64
C THR A 48 22.97 -4.54 20.55
N LYS A 49 24.25 -4.92 20.43
CA LYS A 49 24.66 -6.34 20.49
C LYS A 49 24.14 -7.01 21.77
N LEU A 50 24.19 -6.30 22.90
CA LEU A 50 23.70 -6.79 24.19
C LEU A 50 22.18 -6.99 24.20
N ASP A 51 21.41 -6.11 23.56
CA ASP A 51 19.96 -6.30 23.45
C ASP A 51 19.62 -7.62 22.73
N ILE A 52 20.29 -7.91 21.60
CA ILE A 52 20.05 -9.12 20.80
C ILE A 52 20.41 -10.37 21.59
N ILE A 53 21.58 -10.38 22.24
CA ILE A 53 22.04 -11.49 23.07
C ILE A 53 21.03 -11.76 24.20
N LEU A 54 20.59 -10.71 24.89
CA LEU A 54 19.65 -10.86 25.99
C LEU A 54 18.28 -11.38 25.54
N TYR A 55 17.74 -10.94 24.40
CA TYR A 55 16.52 -11.54 23.85
C TYR A 55 16.67 -13.03 23.59
N TYR A 56 17.80 -13.43 23.00
CA TYR A 56 18.05 -14.83 22.69
C TYR A 56 18.15 -15.69 23.95
N TYR A 57 18.89 -15.23 24.98
CA TYR A 57 18.98 -15.96 26.24
C TYR A 57 17.65 -16.03 27.00
N LEU A 58 16.85 -14.97 26.99
CA LEU A 58 15.51 -15.01 27.59
C LEU A 58 14.62 -16.06 26.93
N LEU A 59 14.61 -16.13 25.59
CA LEU A 59 13.88 -17.15 24.86
C LEU A 59 14.43 -18.55 25.14
N LEU A 60 15.76 -18.73 25.16
CA LEU A 60 16.38 -20.02 25.45
C LEU A 60 16.04 -20.53 26.85
N VAL A 61 16.10 -19.68 27.88
CA VAL A 61 15.77 -20.06 29.26
C VAL A 61 14.32 -20.49 29.36
N LEU A 62 13.39 -19.68 28.84
CA LEU A 62 11.96 -20.00 28.87
C LEU A 62 11.64 -21.28 28.08
N ASN A 63 12.29 -21.48 26.92
CA ASN A 63 12.11 -22.68 26.10
C ASN A 63 12.71 -23.93 26.74
N TYR A 64 13.90 -23.82 27.36
CA TYR A 64 14.58 -24.95 27.99
C TYR A 64 13.83 -25.50 29.19
N LYS A 65 13.21 -24.62 29.98
CA LYS A 65 12.43 -25.02 31.16
C LYS A 65 11.05 -25.57 30.79
N ASP A 66 10.47 -25.08 29.70
CA ASP A 66 9.14 -25.49 29.22
C ASP A 66 8.03 -25.35 30.28
N GLU A 67 8.19 -24.38 31.19
CA GLU A 67 7.20 -24.06 32.23
C GLU A 67 7.19 -22.54 32.54
N PRO A 68 6.07 -21.99 33.04
CA PRO A 68 6.01 -20.57 33.38
C PRO A 68 6.94 -20.20 34.54
N MET A 69 7.80 -19.20 34.32
CA MET A 69 8.85 -18.78 35.25
C MET A 69 8.63 -17.36 35.78
N THR A 70 8.85 -17.15 37.07
CA THR A 70 8.91 -15.81 37.66
C THR A 70 10.15 -15.04 37.20
N PHE A 71 10.12 -13.72 37.34
CA PHE A 71 11.30 -12.87 37.04
C PHE A 71 12.57 -13.35 37.76
N SER A 72 12.46 -13.68 39.05
CA SER A 72 13.60 -14.13 39.86
C SER A 72 14.14 -15.48 39.42
N GLU A 73 13.28 -16.41 38.99
CA GLU A 73 13.75 -17.69 38.45
C GLU A 73 14.48 -17.50 37.12
N ILE A 74 13.97 -16.64 36.23
CA ILE A 74 14.64 -16.31 34.96
C ILE A 74 16.00 -15.68 35.21
N GLU A 75 16.07 -14.68 36.10
CA GLU A 75 17.32 -14.01 36.45
C GLU A 75 18.35 -14.98 37.04
N ASN A 76 17.92 -15.86 37.96
CA ASN A 76 18.78 -16.89 38.53
C ASN A 76 19.30 -17.86 37.48
N GLU A 77 18.47 -18.31 36.53
CA GLU A 77 18.92 -19.18 35.43
C GLU A 77 19.93 -18.48 34.52
N LEU A 78 19.72 -17.21 34.19
CA LEU A 78 20.65 -16.44 33.36
C LEU A 78 22.03 -16.32 34.02
N VAL A 79 22.09 -16.09 35.33
CA VAL A 79 23.34 -15.95 36.09
C VAL A 79 24.01 -17.31 36.35
N ASN A 80 23.25 -18.31 36.81
CA ASN A 80 23.79 -19.62 37.17
C ASN A 80 24.37 -20.37 35.96
N ASN A 81 23.86 -20.10 34.75
CA ASN A 81 24.38 -20.67 33.51
C ASN A 81 25.42 -19.76 32.84
N GLU A 82 25.92 -18.72 33.53
CA GLU A 82 26.93 -17.77 33.04
C GLU A 82 26.55 -17.12 31.69
N LEU A 83 25.25 -17.01 31.39
CA LEU A 83 24.75 -16.40 30.15
C LEU A 83 24.85 -14.87 30.22
N ILE A 84 24.75 -14.31 31.41
CA ILE A 84 24.92 -12.87 31.64
C ILE A 84 25.83 -12.63 32.85
N ASP A 85 26.35 -11.41 32.94
CA ASP A 85 26.95 -10.87 34.14
C ASP A 85 26.40 -9.47 34.43
N TYR A 86 26.29 -9.14 35.71
CA TYR A 86 25.72 -7.89 36.19
C TYR A 86 26.55 -6.66 35.86
N GLU A 87 27.85 -6.80 35.55
CA GLU A 87 28.66 -5.69 35.04
C GLU A 87 28.14 -5.18 33.69
N ASN A 88 27.58 -6.07 32.86
CA ASN A 88 27.12 -5.77 31.51
C ASN A 88 25.60 -5.68 31.39
N ILE A 89 24.86 -6.48 32.16
CA ILE A 89 23.40 -6.56 32.10
C ILE A 89 22.83 -6.52 33.53
N SER A 90 22.32 -5.36 33.92
CA SER A 90 21.64 -5.18 35.20
C SER A 90 20.29 -5.91 35.25
N SER A 91 19.84 -6.31 36.44
CA SER A 91 18.48 -6.82 36.73
C SER A 91 17.36 -6.01 36.05
N LYS A 92 17.40 -4.67 36.16
CA LYS A 92 16.42 -3.76 35.55
C LYS A 92 16.38 -3.83 34.02
N THR A 93 17.51 -4.18 33.40
CA THR A 93 17.58 -4.36 31.94
C THR A 93 16.89 -5.65 31.54
N ILE A 94 17.08 -6.73 32.28
CA ILE A 94 16.34 -8.01 32.10
C ILE A 94 14.83 -7.77 32.21
N GLU A 95 14.40 -7.10 33.29
CA GLU A 95 12.99 -6.80 33.53
C GLU A 95 12.38 -5.95 32.39
N ARG A 96 13.11 -4.91 31.94
CA ARG A 96 12.70 -4.09 30.81
C ARG A 96 12.53 -4.91 29.54
N LYS A 97 13.44 -5.86 29.26
CA LYS A 97 13.38 -6.71 28.07
C LYS A 97 12.29 -7.75 28.13
N LEU A 98 12.06 -8.39 29.27
CA LEU A 98 10.89 -9.25 29.47
C LEU A 98 9.59 -8.49 29.25
N ASN A 99 9.47 -7.28 29.80
CA ASN A 99 8.28 -6.44 29.57
C ASN A 99 8.16 -5.97 28.11
N GLU A 100 9.26 -5.71 27.40
CA GLU A 100 9.24 -5.38 25.96
C GLU A 100 8.74 -6.58 25.14
N MET A 101 9.27 -7.78 25.40
CA MET A 101 8.86 -9.02 24.76
C MET A 101 7.40 -9.36 25.03
N SER A 102 6.90 -9.05 26.24
CA SER A 102 5.55 -9.41 26.63
C SER A 102 4.46 -8.42 26.24
N ASN A 103 4.77 -7.12 26.29
CA ASN A 103 3.75 -6.09 26.08
C ASN A 103 3.81 -5.46 24.68
N SER A 104 4.94 -5.58 23.98
CA SER A 104 5.14 -4.93 22.68
C SER A 104 5.40 -5.90 21.53
N MET A 105 6.08 -7.02 21.79
CA MET A 105 6.40 -8.00 20.74
C MET A 105 5.46 -9.21 20.75
N GLU A 106 4.76 -9.47 21.86
CA GLU A 106 3.86 -10.62 22.02
C GLU A 106 4.55 -11.97 21.76
N MET A 107 5.86 -12.06 22.00
CA MET A 107 6.63 -13.31 21.90
C MET A 107 6.64 -14.10 23.21
N VAL A 108 6.42 -13.40 24.34
CA VAL A 108 6.38 -13.96 25.69
C VAL A 108 5.06 -13.55 26.32
N SER A 109 4.30 -14.47 26.89
CA SER A 109 3.11 -14.16 27.67
C SER A 109 3.42 -14.27 29.16
N PHE A 110 2.47 -13.88 30.00
CA PHE A 110 2.56 -14.11 31.43
C PHE A 110 1.20 -14.38 32.05
N LYS A 111 1.17 -15.25 33.07
CA LYS A 111 0.02 -15.43 33.96
C LYS A 111 0.31 -14.78 35.30
N LYS A 112 -0.73 -14.30 35.98
CA LYS A 112 -0.60 -13.70 37.32
C LYS A 112 -0.95 -14.74 38.38
N ARG A 113 0.00 -14.98 39.28
CA ARG A 113 -0.21 -15.76 40.51
C ARG A 113 -0.14 -14.81 41.69
N GLY A 114 -1.30 -14.29 42.10
CA GLY A 114 -1.38 -13.20 43.08
C GLY A 114 -0.77 -11.90 42.53
N ARG A 115 0.29 -11.40 43.16
CA ARG A 115 1.04 -10.21 42.71
C ARG A 115 2.22 -10.52 41.78
N VAL A 116 2.57 -11.81 41.62
CA VAL A 116 3.74 -12.24 40.85
C VAL A 116 3.33 -12.60 39.43
N LYS A 117 4.16 -12.24 38.45
CA LYS A 117 4.02 -12.66 37.05
C LYS A 117 4.89 -13.89 36.80
N GLU A 118 4.32 -14.90 36.18
CA GLU A 118 5.00 -16.09 35.66
C GLU A 118 4.98 -16.01 34.13
N TYR A 119 6.14 -15.83 33.51
CA TYR A 119 6.37 -15.62 32.08
C TYR A 119 6.60 -16.94 31.35
N TYR A 120 6.16 -17.05 30.11
CA TYR A 120 6.32 -18.22 29.25
C TYR A 120 6.30 -17.82 27.77
N ILE A 121 6.87 -18.62 26.88
CA ILE A 121 6.82 -18.36 25.43
C ILE A 121 5.37 -18.46 24.95
N CYS A 122 4.96 -17.55 24.08
CA CYS A 122 3.61 -17.59 23.51
C CYS A 122 3.38 -18.88 22.72
N GLU A 123 2.16 -19.42 22.80
CA GLU A 123 1.81 -20.61 22.03
C GLU A 123 1.87 -20.35 20.52
N ASP A 124 2.30 -21.36 19.78
CA ASP A 124 2.24 -21.36 18.32
C ASP A 124 0.78 -21.30 17.85
N ILE A 125 0.38 -20.14 17.31
CA ILE A 125 -0.97 -19.88 16.80
C ILE A 125 -1.32 -20.71 15.55
N LEU A 126 -0.32 -21.32 14.90
CA LEU A 126 -0.47 -22.16 13.71
C LEU A 126 -0.32 -23.65 14.02
N LYS A 127 -0.19 -24.04 15.30
CA LYS A 127 0.02 -25.46 15.71
C LYS A 127 -1.08 -26.41 15.25
N GLU A 128 -2.31 -25.91 15.16
CA GLU A 128 -3.48 -26.70 14.75
C GLU A 128 -3.56 -26.89 13.23
N LEU A 129 -2.78 -26.13 12.45
CA LEU A 129 -2.72 -26.27 11.00
C LEU A 129 -1.73 -27.37 10.62
N ASN A 130 -2.15 -28.28 9.74
CA ASN A 130 -1.23 -29.26 9.17
C ASN A 130 -0.34 -28.62 8.09
N ASN A 131 0.73 -29.33 7.69
CA ASN A 131 1.71 -28.82 6.73
C ASN A 131 1.10 -28.39 5.38
N GLN A 132 0.05 -29.06 4.91
CA GLN A 132 -0.63 -28.67 3.66
C GLN A 132 -1.44 -27.38 3.84
N GLU A 133 -2.03 -27.17 5.02
CA GLU A 133 -2.77 -25.96 5.34
C GLU A 133 -1.84 -24.75 5.50
N VAL A 134 -0.70 -24.94 6.17
CA VAL A 134 0.36 -23.92 6.26
C VAL A 134 0.88 -23.55 4.88
N GLU A 135 1.14 -24.52 4.01
CA GLU A 135 1.58 -24.25 2.64
C GLU A 135 0.49 -23.51 1.84
N LYS A 136 -0.79 -23.89 1.98
CA LYS A 136 -1.91 -23.15 1.36
C LYS A 136 -1.99 -21.71 1.88
N LEU A 137 -1.84 -21.51 3.19
CA LEU A 137 -1.82 -20.19 3.81
C LEU A 137 -0.67 -19.35 3.23
N TYR A 138 0.51 -19.92 3.06
CA TYR A 138 1.65 -19.24 2.44
C TYR A 138 1.32 -18.71 1.03
N TYR A 139 0.71 -19.53 0.17
CA TYR A 139 0.32 -19.06 -1.17
C TYR A 139 -0.85 -18.06 -1.16
N ILE A 140 -1.78 -18.20 -0.21
CA ILE A 140 -2.85 -17.22 0.00
C ILE A 140 -2.24 -15.85 0.34
N ILE A 141 -1.27 -15.82 1.25
CA ILE A 141 -0.58 -14.58 1.63
C ILE A 141 0.30 -14.06 0.48
N ASP A 142 0.96 -14.93 -0.29
CA ASP A 142 1.73 -14.55 -1.47
C ASP A 142 0.88 -13.77 -2.50
N LEU A 143 -0.39 -14.15 -2.64
CA LEU A 143 -1.36 -13.41 -3.45
C LEU A 143 -1.79 -12.11 -2.77
N TYR A 144 -2.28 -12.18 -1.54
CA TYR A 144 -2.96 -11.05 -0.89
C TYR A 144 -2.02 -9.93 -0.45
N LYS A 145 -0.74 -10.22 -0.18
CA LYS A 145 0.26 -9.21 0.22
C LYS A 145 0.42 -8.08 -0.79
N ASN A 146 0.04 -8.27 -2.06
CA ASN A 146 0.19 -7.27 -3.11
C ASN A 146 -1.13 -6.61 -3.56
N ILE A 147 -2.29 -7.10 -3.11
CA ILE A 147 -3.60 -6.63 -3.58
C ILE A 147 -4.52 -6.12 -2.45
N ILE A 148 -4.19 -6.41 -1.19
CA ILE A 148 -4.91 -5.86 -0.02
C ILE A 148 -4.03 -4.79 0.62
N PHE A 149 -4.62 -3.62 0.85
CA PHE A 149 -3.98 -2.50 1.54
C PHE A 149 -4.64 -2.27 2.91
N PRO A 150 -3.90 -1.80 3.94
CA PRO A 150 -2.43 -1.65 3.98
C PRO A 150 -1.71 -3.01 3.85
N ASN A 151 -0.56 -3.02 3.18
CA ASN A 151 0.12 -4.23 2.71
C ASN A 151 1.42 -4.56 3.47
N VAL A 152 1.96 -3.64 4.28
CA VAL A 152 3.18 -3.89 5.07
C VAL A 152 3.02 -5.13 5.96
N SER A 153 1.88 -5.27 6.62
CA SER A 153 1.60 -6.44 7.47
C SER A 153 1.53 -7.75 6.67
N GLY A 154 1.00 -7.71 5.45
CA GLY A 154 0.97 -8.87 4.55
C GLY A 154 2.38 -9.32 4.14
N HIS A 155 3.27 -8.37 3.84
CA HIS A 155 4.67 -8.69 3.56
C HIS A 155 5.42 -9.22 4.77
N TYR A 156 5.19 -8.65 5.97
CA TYR A 156 5.80 -9.15 7.21
C TYR A 156 5.32 -10.56 7.53
N PHE A 157 4.02 -10.81 7.40
CA PHE A 157 3.47 -12.13 7.65
C PHE A 157 3.97 -13.15 6.62
N TYR A 158 4.11 -12.75 5.35
CA TYR A 158 4.72 -13.60 4.32
C TYR A 158 6.14 -14.03 4.67
N ASP A 159 7.01 -13.08 5.02
CA ASP A 159 8.41 -13.37 5.36
C ASP A 159 8.47 -14.21 6.66
N THR A 160 7.67 -13.89 7.68
CA THR A 160 7.62 -14.64 8.96
C THR A 160 7.10 -16.06 8.77
N LEU A 161 6.06 -16.24 7.95
CA LEU A 161 5.47 -17.55 7.66
C LEU A 161 6.44 -18.42 6.87
N LYS A 162 7.24 -17.83 5.98
CA LYS A 162 8.31 -18.52 5.28
C LYS A 162 9.36 -19.05 6.25
N ASP A 163 9.83 -18.21 7.17
CA ASP A 163 10.81 -18.62 8.18
C ASP A 163 10.24 -19.70 9.10
N TYR A 164 8.98 -19.56 9.54
CA TYR A 164 8.28 -20.57 10.32
C TYR A 164 8.17 -21.91 9.58
N MET A 165 7.83 -21.90 8.29
CA MET A 165 7.79 -23.12 7.47
C MET A 165 9.16 -23.81 7.44
N GLU A 166 10.24 -23.06 7.25
CA GLU A 166 11.59 -23.59 7.16
C GLU A 166 12.09 -24.12 8.52
N PHE A 167 12.00 -23.32 9.58
CA PHE A 167 12.61 -23.64 10.88
C PHE A 167 11.73 -24.50 11.79
N GLU A 168 10.41 -24.26 11.83
CA GLU A 168 9.50 -24.95 12.77
C GLU A 168 8.80 -26.17 12.15
N ARG A 169 8.77 -26.26 10.81
CA ARG A 169 8.06 -27.33 10.10
C ARG A 169 8.94 -28.07 9.09
N ASN A 170 10.16 -27.62 8.83
CA ASN A 170 11.09 -28.19 7.84
C ASN A 170 10.46 -28.31 6.44
N ILE A 171 9.68 -27.31 6.06
CA ILE A 171 9.02 -27.17 4.76
C ILE A 171 9.72 -26.07 3.98
N ILE A 172 10.23 -26.40 2.79
CA ILE A 172 10.80 -25.42 1.86
C ILE A 172 9.78 -25.17 0.75
N PRO A 173 9.31 -23.92 0.55
CA PRO A 173 8.41 -23.59 -0.55
C PRO A 173 9.05 -23.92 -1.90
N LYS A 174 8.32 -24.65 -2.76
CA LYS A 174 8.84 -25.11 -4.05
C LYS A 174 8.98 -24.00 -5.08
N ASP A 175 8.04 -23.05 -5.07
CA ASP A 175 7.97 -21.96 -6.04
C ASP A 175 8.17 -20.62 -5.35
N LYS A 176 9.08 -19.82 -5.88
CA LYS A 176 9.21 -18.39 -5.55
C LYS A 176 8.35 -17.61 -6.53
N ASP A 177 7.59 -16.65 -6.03
CA ASP A 177 6.81 -15.69 -6.82
C ASP A 177 5.82 -16.34 -7.81
N ARG A 178 4.81 -17.06 -7.29
CA ARG A 178 3.82 -17.76 -8.13
C ARG A 178 2.88 -16.83 -8.89
N PHE A 179 2.74 -15.60 -8.42
CA PHE A 179 1.78 -14.64 -8.94
C PHE A 179 2.50 -13.51 -9.66
N GLN A 180 1.92 -13.07 -10.77
CA GLN A 180 2.37 -11.90 -11.51
C GLN A 180 1.24 -10.87 -11.49
N TYR A 181 1.64 -9.61 -11.39
CA TYR A 181 0.70 -8.50 -11.27
C TYR A 181 0.90 -7.55 -12.44
N LYS A 182 -0.21 -6.98 -12.89
CA LYS A 182 -0.18 -5.85 -13.81
C LYS A 182 -0.42 -4.58 -13.02
N ASN A 183 0.44 -3.57 -13.18
CA ASN A 183 0.35 -2.29 -12.48
C ASN A 183 0.55 -2.44 -10.96
N LEU A 184 1.50 -3.27 -10.53
CA LEU A 184 1.84 -3.34 -9.11
C LEU A 184 2.71 -2.15 -8.76
N HIS A 185 2.27 -1.37 -7.76
CA HIS A 185 2.96 -0.15 -7.35
C HIS A 185 3.55 -0.31 -5.96
N PHE A 186 4.84 -0.01 -5.80
CA PHE A 186 5.53 -0.18 -4.52
C PHE A 186 5.42 1.04 -3.61
N HIS A 187 5.37 2.24 -4.20
CA HIS A 187 5.34 3.50 -3.48
C HIS A 187 4.16 3.72 -2.50
N PRO A 188 2.98 3.08 -2.61
CA PRO A 188 1.90 3.29 -1.64
C PRO A 188 2.28 2.92 -0.21
N ILE A 189 3.28 2.05 -0.01
CA ILE A 189 3.84 1.73 1.32
C ILE A 189 4.24 2.97 2.09
N ILE A 190 4.76 4.00 1.42
CA ILE A 190 5.24 5.23 2.06
C ILE A 190 4.08 5.98 2.73
N GLU A 191 2.85 5.76 2.26
CA GLU A 191 1.64 6.49 2.67
C GLU A 191 0.82 5.71 3.71
N GLU A 192 1.19 4.48 4.06
CA GLU A 192 0.33 3.58 4.84
C GLU A 192 0.01 4.07 6.25
N GLU A 193 0.93 4.80 6.89
CA GLU A 193 0.65 5.41 8.20
C GLU A 193 -0.53 6.39 8.10
N LEU A 194 -0.54 7.24 7.05
CA LEU A 194 -1.61 8.20 6.83
C LEU A 194 -2.91 7.49 6.44
N ILE A 195 -2.83 6.44 5.62
CA ILE A 195 -3.97 5.59 5.26
C ILE A 195 -4.60 4.99 6.52
N LEU A 196 -3.80 4.40 7.42
CA LEU A 196 -4.26 3.85 8.71
C LEU A 196 -4.93 4.91 9.60
N LYS A 197 -4.34 6.10 9.72
CA LYS A 197 -4.96 7.23 10.46
C LYS A 197 -6.33 7.59 9.88
N ILE A 198 -6.43 7.69 8.55
CA ILE A 198 -7.69 8.02 7.87
C ILE A 198 -8.72 6.89 8.01
N MET A 199 -8.33 5.63 7.85
CA MET A 199 -9.23 4.49 8.03
C MET A 199 -9.86 4.49 9.43
N ARG A 200 -9.04 4.68 10.47
CA ARG A 200 -9.51 4.80 11.86
C ARG A 200 -10.41 6.02 12.06
N ALA A 201 -10.10 7.15 11.43
CA ALA A 201 -10.95 8.34 11.51
C ALA A 201 -12.32 8.12 10.85
N ILE A 202 -12.34 7.47 9.67
CA ILE A 202 -13.58 7.09 8.98
C ILE A 202 -14.41 6.14 9.85
N GLU A 203 -13.79 5.09 10.41
CA GLU A 203 -14.46 4.11 11.27
C GLU A 203 -15.09 4.77 12.50
N ASN A 204 -14.32 5.60 13.20
CA ASN A 204 -14.73 6.28 14.43
C ASN A 204 -15.57 7.56 14.20
N ARG A 205 -15.84 7.90 12.93
CA ARG A 205 -16.59 9.08 12.49
C ARG A 205 -15.94 10.40 12.91
N ASN A 206 -14.62 10.43 13.05
CA ASN A 206 -13.87 11.62 13.43
C ASN A 206 -13.66 12.53 12.22
N GLU A 207 -13.76 13.84 12.45
CA GLU A 207 -13.29 14.83 11.50
C GLU A 207 -11.76 14.84 11.45
N ILE A 208 -11.18 15.26 10.32
CA ILE A 208 -9.73 15.33 10.15
C ILE A 208 -9.29 16.67 9.58
N ILE A 209 -8.01 16.98 9.76
CA ILE A 209 -7.31 18.06 9.05
C ILE A 209 -6.16 17.43 8.27
N LEU A 210 -6.12 17.71 6.96
CA LEU A 210 -5.01 17.32 6.09
C LEU A 210 -3.93 18.39 6.15
N LYS A 211 -2.67 17.98 6.33
CA LYS A 211 -1.52 18.88 6.43
C LYS A 211 -0.55 18.68 5.27
N SER A 212 -0.06 19.77 4.70
CA SER A 212 1.14 19.73 3.85
C SER A 212 2.03 20.96 4.05
N ASP A 213 3.33 20.71 4.08
CA ASP A 213 4.40 21.71 4.09
C ASP A 213 4.85 22.11 2.68
N SER A 214 4.25 21.52 1.65
CA SER A 214 4.60 21.78 0.25
C SER A 214 4.33 23.24 -0.13
N LYS A 215 5.31 23.89 -0.75
CA LYS A 215 5.16 25.24 -1.31
C LYS A 215 4.29 25.28 -2.57
N VAL A 216 3.93 24.12 -3.14
CA VAL A 216 3.15 24.02 -4.39
C VAL A 216 1.66 24.15 -4.09
N THR A 217 0.99 25.15 -4.69
CA THR A 217 -0.43 25.46 -4.47
C THR A 217 -1.37 24.25 -4.67
N ARG A 218 -1.05 23.37 -5.62
CA ARG A 218 -1.85 22.16 -5.90
C ARG A 218 -1.73 21.09 -4.80
N ALA A 219 -0.63 21.07 -4.05
CA ALA A 219 -0.45 20.18 -2.90
C ALA A 219 -1.21 20.71 -1.67
N LYS A 220 -1.32 22.05 -1.55
CA LYS A 220 -2.04 22.74 -0.47
C LYS A 220 -3.57 22.66 -0.53
N LYS A 221 -4.12 21.91 -1.48
CA LYS A 221 -5.57 21.86 -1.67
C LYS A 221 -6.23 21.25 -0.43
N TYR A 222 -7.11 22.03 0.21
CA TYR A 222 -7.82 21.71 1.46
C TYR A 222 -6.92 21.55 2.70
N ASP A 223 -5.70 22.09 2.65
CA ASP A 223 -4.82 22.08 3.82
C ASP A 223 -5.40 22.93 4.94
N ASN A 224 -5.25 22.44 6.17
CA ASN A 224 -5.71 23.11 7.39
C ASN A 224 -7.23 23.38 7.44
N GLU A 225 -8.01 22.81 6.51
CA GLU A 225 -9.47 22.80 6.55
C GLU A 225 -9.96 21.56 7.29
N ILE A 226 -10.97 21.74 8.15
CA ILE A 226 -11.67 20.62 8.79
C ILE A 226 -12.54 19.92 7.75
N VAL A 227 -12.27 18.65 7.51
CA VAL A 227 -13.03 17.83 6.55
C VAL A 227 -13.56 16.55 7.20
N LYS A 228 -14.66 16.04 6.65
CA LYS A 228 -15.33 14.79 7.08
C LYS A 228 -14.84 13.65 6.17
N PRO A 229 -13.89 12.81 6.58
CA PRO A 229 -13.38 11.76 5.72
C PRO A 229 -14.46 10.70 5.49
N PHE A 230 -14.73 10.36 4.23
CA PHE A 230 -15.83 9.48 3.87
C PHE A 230 -15.33 8.15 3.30
N LYS A 231 -14.41 8.18 2.34
CA LYS A 231 -13.95 6.95 1.68
C LYS A 231 -12.52 7.09 1.16
N LEU A 232 -11.74 6.03 1.29
CA LEU A 232 -10.47 5.87 0.59
C LEU A 232 -10.70 5.17 -0.75
N ARG A 233 -10.00 5.60 -1.80
CA ARG A 233 -9.87 4.85 -3.06
C ARG A 233 -8.41 4.73 -3.45
N TYR A 234 -8.09 3.62 -4.08
CA TYR A 234 -6.81 3.36 -4.70
C TYR A 234 -7.00 3.35 -6.22
N ASP A 235 -6.27 4.20 -6.93
CA ASP A 235 -6.20 4.18 -8.39
C ASP A 235 -5.11 3.19 -8.82
N ILE A 236 -5.52 2.04 -9.36
CA ILE A 236 -4.62 0.94 -9.75
C ILE A 236 -3.74 1.34 -10.94
N GLU A 237 -4.23 2.18 -11.87
CA GLU A 237 -3.46 2.56 -13.05
C GLU A 237 -2.32 3.51 -12.67
N CYS A 238 -2.54 4.42 -11.71
CA CYS A 238 -1.52 5.37 -11.27
C CYS A 238 -0.79 5.00 -9.97
N GLY A 239 -1.30 4.01 -9.23
CA GLY A 239 -0.81 3.60 -7.92
C GLY A 239 -1.08 4.59 -6.80
N ARG A 240 -2.17 5.36 -6.85
CA ARG A 240 -2.36 6.53 -5.95
C ARG A 240 -3.55 6.39 -5.03
N PHE A 241 -3.36 6.73 -3.77
CA PHE A 241 -4.45 6.85 -2.81
C PHE A 241 -5.11 8.22 -2.81
N TYR A 242 -6.43 8.20 -2.73
CA TYR A 242 -7.29 9.37 -2.59
C TYR A 242 -8.20 9.21 -1.38
N VAL A 243 -8.22 10.20 -0.50
CA VAL A 243 -9.29 10.35 0.49
C VAL A 243 -10.37 11.27 -0.07
N PHE A 244 -11.58 10.74 -0.11
CA PHE A 244 -12.80 11.50 -0.35
C PHE A 244 -13.31 12.01 0.97
N SER A 245 -13.53 13.31 1.04
CA SER A 245 -14.02 13.96 2.25
C SER A 245 -15.06 15.02 1.92
N PHE A 246 -15.71 15.56 2.94
CA PHE A 246 -16.64 16.68 2.77
C PHE A 246 -16.20 17.89 3.57
N THR A 247 -16.20 19.05 2.92
CA THR A 247 -16.02 20.35 3.58
C THR A 247 -17.24 20.70 4.41
N ASN A 248 -17.13 21.72 5.27
CA ASN A 248 -18.27 22.29 6.00
C ASN A 248 -19.41 22.78 5.07
N LYS A 249 -19.08 23.14 3.83
CA LYS A 249 -20.07 23.54 2.81
C LYS A 249 -20.75 22.35 2.12
N GLY A 250 -20.45 21.12 2.55
CA GLY A 250 -20.99 19.89 1.94
C GLY A 250 -20.38 19.54 0.58
N ARG A 251 -19.33 20.25 0.15
CA ARG A 251 -18.59 19.96 -1.10
C ARG A 251 -17.78 18.67 -0.93
N CYS A 252 -17.91 17.74 -1.87
CA CYS A 252 -17.10 16.53 -1.96
C CYS A 252 -15.69 16.88 -2.46
N VAL A 253 -14.67 16.47 -1.72
CA VAL A 253 -13.28 16.77 -2.04
C VAL A 253 -12.51 15.48 -2.19
N SER A 254 -11.62 15.45 -3.19
CA SER A 254 -10.68 14.37 -3.42
C SER A 254 -9.28 14.90 -3.15
N ALA A 255 -8.63 14.35 -2.13
CA ALA A 255 -7.28 14.71 -1.74
C ALA A 255 -6.36 13.50 -1.90
N ARG A 256 -5.24 13.74 -2.56
CA ARG A 256 -4.18 12.76 -2.81
C ARG A 256 -3.31 12.59 -1.58
N ILE A 257 -3.13 11.35 -1.12
CA ILE A 257 -2.39 11.06 0.11
C ILE A 257 -0.89 11.25 -0.08
N ASP A 258 -0.35 10.92 -1.26
CA ASP A 258 1.05 11.19 -1.66
C ASP A 258 1.49 12.67 -1.57
N ARG A 259 0.54 13.58 -1.37
CA ARG A 259 0.77 15.02 -1.27
C ARG A 259 0.58 15.57 0.14
N LYS A 260 0.31 14.72 1.13
CA LYS A 260 0.09 15.11 2.51
C LYS A 260 1.25 14.61 3.37
N ASP A 261 1.68 15.47 4.27
CA ASP A 261 2.76 15.18 5.21
C ASP A 261 2.21 14.56 6.49
N ASP A 262 0.98 14.96 6.90
CA ASP A 262 0.31 14.40 8.07
C ASP A 262 -1.23 14.53 7.99
N VAL A 263 -1.91 13.78 8.87
CA VAL A 263 -3.35 13.82 9.08
C VAL A 263 -3.63 13.96 10.57
N GLU A 264 -4.21 15.09 10.97
CA GLU A 264 -4.66 15.29 12.35
C GLU A 264 -6.09 14.78 12.50
N VAL A 265 -6.28 13.82 13.42
CA VAL A 265 -7.60 13.27 13.76
C VAL A 265 -8.19 14.08 14.90
N LEU A 266 -9.35 14.70 14.66
CA LEU A 266 -10.03 15.54 15.64
C LEU A 266 -10.94 14.71 16.54
N LYS A 267 -11.20 15.23 17.75
CA LYS A 267 -12.17 14.63 18.68
C LYS A 267 -13.62 14.83 18.24
N THR A 268 -13.87 15.83 17.38
CA THR A 268 -15.20 16.11 16.82
C THR A 268 -15.61 14.99 15.88
N LYS A 269 -16.92 14.71 15.88
CA LYS A 269 -17.52 13.65 15.05
C LYS A 269 -18.48 14.24 14.04
N PHE A 270 -18.65 13.55 12.92
CA PHE A 270 -19.62 13.91 11.89
C PHE A 270 -20.65 12.79 11.66
N ASN A 271 -21.83 13.17 11.17
CA ASN A 271 -22.84 12.19 10.78
C ASN A 271 -22.49 11.62 9.40
N TYR A 272 -22.00 10.38 9.36
CA TYR A 272 -21.56 9.73 8.12
C TYR A 272 -22.68 9.53 7.11
N ASP A 273 -23.90 9.24 7.59
CA ASP A 273 -25.02 8.87 6.73
C ASP A 273 -25.52 10.05 5.87
N GLU A 274 -25.37 11.28 6.35
CA GLU A 274 -25.70 12.51 5.61
C GLU A 274 -24.89 12.68 4.30
N TYR A 275 -23.76 11.98 4.20
CA TYR A 275 -22.84 12.10 3.08
C TYR A 275 -22.93 10.94 2.08
N LYS A 276 -23.72 9.90 2.36
CA LYS A 276 -23.88 8.74 1.46
C LYS A 276 -24.42 9.14 0.09
N GLU A 277 -25.55 9.83 0.06
CA GLU A 277 -26.16 10.28 -1.20
C GLU A 277 -25.33 11.37 -1.88
N LYS A 278 -24.72 12.28 -1.10
CA LYS A 278 -23.81 13.30 -1.64
C LYS A 278 -22.60 12.68 -2.32
N TYR A 279 -22.03 11.63 -1.74
CA TYR A 279 -20.91 10.91 -2.33
C TYR A 279 -21.33 10.17 -3.60
N LYS A 280 -22.48 9.48 -3.55
CA LYS A 280 -23.03 8.75 -4.70
C LYS A 280 -23.26 9.69 -5.89
N SER A 281 -23.89 10.84 -5.69
CA SER A 281 -24.13 11.82 -6.75
C SER A 281 -22.84 12.50 -7.23
N SER A 282 -21.95 12.88 -6.32
CA SER A 282 -20.67 13.52 -6.70
C SER A 282 -19.77 12.60 -7.52
N MET A 283 -19.85 11.28 -7.29
CA MET A 283 -18.97 10.29 -7.92
C MET A 283 -19.67 9.46 -9.01
N GLU A 284 -20.92 9.76 -9.35
CA GLU A 284 -21.78 8.95 -10.22
C GLU A 284 -21.11 8.60 -11.56
N LYS A 285 -20.52 9.60 -12.22
CA LYS A 285 -19.80 9.44 -13.49
C LYS A 285 -18.30 9.70 -13.33
N SER A 286 -17.74 9.64 -12.13
CA SER A 286 -16.28 9.75 -11.95
C SER A 286 -15.60 8.49 -12.49
N PHE A 287 -14.61 8.68 -13.36
CA PHE A 287 -13.86 7.56 -13.93
C PHE A 287 -12.78 7.03 -12.98
N SER A 288 -12.17 7.91 -12.18
CA SER A 288 -11.15 7.53 -11.18
C SER A 288 -11.42 8.21 -9.84
N SER A 289 -11.18 9.52 -9.77
CA SER A 289 -11.04 10.25 -8.52
C SER A 289 -11.53 11.71 -8.49
N VAL A 290 -12.21 12.20 -9.52
CA VAL A 290 -12.72 13.58 -9.61
C VAL A 290 -14.20 13.66 -9.21
N PRO A 291 -14.52 14.29 -8.07
CA PRO A 291 -15.90 14.53 -7.66
C PRO A 291 -16.50 15.71 -8.41
N ARG A 292 -17.73 15.53 -8.91
CA ARG A 292 -18.58 16.60 -9.41
C ARG A 292 -19.17 17.38 -8.25
N ASN A 293 -18.95 18.69 -8.26
CA ASN A 293 -19.38 19.61 -7.19
C ASN A 293 -20.24 20.78 -7.70
N ASN A 294 -20.61 20.74 -8.96
CA ASN A 294 -21.40 21.76 -9.64
C ASN A 294 -22.41 21.07 -10.57
N ASN A 295 -23.37 21.86 -11.04
CA ASN A 295 -24.40 21.37 -11.96
C ASN A 295 -23.95 21.44 -13.43
N ALA A 296 -22.65 21.60 -13.71
CA ALA A 296 -22.13 21.57 -15.08
C ALA A 296 -22.44 20.20 -15.71
N PRO A 297 -22.80 20.12 -17.01
CA PRO A 297 -23.12 18.85 -17.66
C PRO A 297 -21.93 17.89 -17.58
N TYR A 298 -22.22 16.58 -17.62
CA TYR A 298 -21.17 15.57 -17.76
C TYR A 298 -20.42 15.77 -19.08
N GLU A 299 -19.13 15.45 -19.09
CA GLU A 299 -18.35 15.44 -20.32
C GLU A 299 -18.63 14.14 -21.08
N GLU A 300 -19.00 14.24 -22.36
CA GLU A 300 -19.11 13.09 -23.25
C GLU A 300 -17.76 12.86 -23.94
N VAL A 301 -17.25 11.63 -23.83
CA VAL A 301 -16.05 11.19 -24.54
C VAL A 301 -16.43 10.10 -25.53
N GLU A 302 -16.03 10.29 -26.78
CA GLU A 302 -16.23 9.33 -27.86
C GLU A 302 -14.89 8.72 -28.28
N PHE A 303 -14.89 7.39 -28.43
CA PHE A 303 -13.73 6.60 -28.82
C PHE A 303 -14.02 5.82 -30.07
N LYS A 304 -12.99 5.63 -30.88
CA LYS A 304 -12.93 4.64 -31.94
C LYS A 304 -11.91 3.57 -31.57
N VAL A 305 -12.34 2.32 -31.54
CA VAL A 305 -11.46 1.17 -31.34
C VAL A 305 -11.30 0.44 -32.67
N LYS A 306 -10.05 0.23 -33.07
CA LYS A 306 -9.68 -0.49 -34.28
C LYS A 306 -8.82 -1.69 -33.91
N ILE A 307 -9.17 -2.86 -34.42
CA ILE A 307 -8.37 -4.09 -34.29
C ILE A 307 -7.86 -4.51 -35.67
N ASN A 308 -6.68 -5.15 -35.70
CA ASN A 308 -6.04 -5.55 -36.96
C ASN A 308 -6.29 -7.03 -37.32
N SER A 309 -6.85 -7.80 -36.39
CA SER A 309 -7.17 -9.22 -36.53
C SER A 309 -8.33 -9.56 -35.60
N LEU A 310 -9.16 -10.53 -35.99
CA LEU A 310 -10.24 -11.04 -35.13
C LEU A 310 -9.71 -11.68 -33.84
N GLN A 311 -8.47 -12.18 -33.84
CA GLN A 311 -7.82 -12.68 -32.63
C GLN A 311 -7.63 -11.58 -31.56
N ASN A 312 -7.60 -10.31 -31.97
CA ASN A 312 -7.48 -9.17 -31.06
C ASN A 312 -8.83 -8.70 -30.50
N TYR A 313 -9.93 -9.41 -30.75
CA TYR A 313 -11.26 -9.02 -30.27
C TYR A 313 -11.34 -8.94 -28.73
N TYR A 314 -10.53 -9.72 -28.01
CA TYR A 314 -10.43 -9.64 -26.54
C TYR A 314 -10.08 -8.22 -26.04
N ILE A 315 -9.40 -7.41 -26.85
CA ILE A 315 -9.08 -6.00 -26.52
C ILE A 315 -10.35 -5.16 -26.50
N VAL A 316 -11.27 -5.39 -27.44
CA VAL A 316 -12.58 -4.71 -27.50
C VAL A 316 -13.42 -5.09 -26.28
N GLU A 317 -13.45 -6.38 -25.94
CA GLU A 317 -14.17 -6.87 -24.76
C GLU A 317 -13.60 -6.28 -23.47
N LYS A 318 -12.27 -6.23 -23.37
CA LYS A 318 -11.57 -5.63 -22.24
C LYS A 318 -11.87 -4.14 -22.10
N ILE A 319 -11.79 -3.36 -23.18
CA ILE A 319 -12.12 -1.93 -23.19
C ILE A 319 -13.57 -1.72 -22.74
N LYS A 320 -14.50 -2.51 -23.28
CA LYS A 320 -15.92 -2.43 -22.92
C LYS A 320 -16.14 -2.78 -21.44
N GLY A 321 -15.48 -3.82 -20.94
CA GLY A 321 -15.54 -4.22 -19.54
C GLY A 321 -14.99 -3.15 -18.59
N GLU A 322 -13.85 -2.55 -18.92
CA GLU A 322 -13.22 -1.50 -18.11
C GLU A 322 -13.99 -0.16 -18.14
N LEU A 323 -14.66 0.18 -19.26
CA LEU A 323 -15.54 1.35 -19.34
C LEU A 323 -16.86 1.18 -18.56
N GLY A 324 -17.28 -0.07 -18.33
CA GLY A 324 -18.56 -0.41 -17.74
C GLY A 324 -19.73 0.08 -18.60
N GLU A 325 -20.66 0.81 -17.98
CA GLU A 325 -21.82 1.39 -18.67
C GLU A 325 -21.37 2.41 -19.73
N CYS A 326 -21.48 2.04 -21.01
CA CYS A 326 -21.13 2.88 -22.15
C CYS A 326 -22.02 2.56 -23.36
N THR A 327 -22.14 3.51 -24.30
CA THR A 327 -22.72 3.20 -25.61
C THR A 327 -21.68 2.44 -26.43
N PHE A 328 -22.11 1.38 -27.12
CA PHE A 328 -21.25 0.55 -27.96
C PHE A 328 -21.92 0.29 -29.31
N LYS A 329 -21.23 0.62 -30.40
CA LYS A 329 -21.70 0.41 -31.77
C LYS A 329 -20.62 -0.23 -32.62
N LYS A 330 -20.88 -1.46 -33.11
CA LYS A 330 -20.05 -2.11 -34.13
C LYS A 330 -20.25 -1.42 -35.48
N ARG A 331 -19.18 -0.94 -36.11
CA ARG A 331 -19.21 -0.38 -37.48
C ARG A 331 -18.95 -1.47 -38.51
N ASN A 332 -17.96 -2.31 -38.25
CA ASN A 332 -17.64 -3.52 -39.02
C ASN A 332 -16.88 -4.49 -38.11
N ASP A 333 -16.30 -5.56 -38.67
CA ASP A 333 -15.57 -6.58 -37.92
C ASP A 333 -14.28 -6.11 -37.25
N PHE A 334 -13.76 -4.94 -37.64
CA PHE A 334 -12.49 -4.41 -37.18
C PHE A 334 -12.59 -3.02 -36.55
N GLU A 335 -13.77 -2.39 -36.54
CA GLU A 335 -13.99 -1.03 -36.07
C GLU A 335 -15.25 -0.89 -35.20
N TYR A 336 -15.08 -0.25 -34.05
CA TYR A 336 -16.10 -0.07 -33.02
C TYR A 336 -16.10 1.38 -32.52
N LEU A 337 -17.28 1.93 -32.29
CA LEU A 337 -17.46 3.23 -31.66
C LEU A 337 -18.01 3.06 -30.25
N LEU A 338 -17.41 3.76 -29.30
CA LEU A 338 -17.84 3.78 -27.91
C LEU A 338 -18.07 5.22 -27.44
N LYS A 339 -19.08 5.43 -26.60
CA LYS A 339 -19.31 6.72 -25.93
C LYS A 339 -19.49 6.54 -24.43
N LYS A 340 -18.93 7.46 -23.66
CA LYS A 340 -19.00 7.44 -22.19
C LYS A 340 -19.18 8.85 -21.67
N GLU A 341 -20.12 9.01 -20.73
CA GLU A 341 -20.24 10.21 -19.91
C GLU A 341 -19.34 10.09 -18.67
N VAL A 342 -18.59 11.14 -18.38
CA VAL A 342 -17.69 11.25 -17.22
C VAL A 342 -17.79 12.61 -16.53
N ASN A 343 -17.36 12.67 -15.27
CA ASN A 343 -17.25 13.92 -14.52
C ASN A 343 -16.19 14.87 -15.12
N ASP A 344 -15.05 14.31 -15.52
CA ASP A 344 -13.92 15.03 -16.10
C ASP A 344 -13.15 14.05 -16.99
N SER A 345 -13.04 14.33 -18.28
CA SER A 345 -12.37 13.43 -19.22
C SER A 345 -10.85 13.38 -19.05
N TRP A 346 -10.25 14.30 -18.28
CA TRP A 346 -8.85 14.22 -17.87
C TRP A 346 -8.55 12.97 -17.05
N GLU A 347 -9.53 12.47 -16.29
CA GLU A 347 -9.41 11.23 -15.51
C GLU A 347 -9.11 10.01 -16.39
N MET A 348 -9.54 10.04 -17.65
CA MET A 348 -9.42 8.92 -18.57
C MET A 348 -8.05 8.86 -19.24
N ILE A 349 -7.23 9.91 -19.16
CA ILE A 349 -5.94 9.99 -19.87
C ILE A 349 -5.02 8.77 -19.59
N PRO A 350 -4.77 8.37 -18.33
CA PRO A 350 -3.94 7.19 -18.07
C PRO A 350 -4.50 5.91 -18.69
N TRP A 351 -5.81 5.72 -18.61
CA TRP A 351 -6.51 4.57 -19.18
C TRP A 351 -6.49 4.57 -20.71
N ILE A 352 -6.63 5.73 -21.36
CA ILE A 352 -6.54 5.86 -22.82
C ILE A 352 -5.16 5.42 -23.31
N ARG A 353 -4.09 5.84 -22.62
CA ARG A 353 -2.70 5.50 -22.98
C ARG A 353 -2.42 4.00 -22.98
N LYS A 354 -3.08 3.24 -22.10
CA LYS A 354 -2.98 1.76 -22.02
C LYS A 354 -3.38 1.05 -23.32
N TYR A 355 -4.25 1.68 -24.12
CA TYR A 355 -4.77 1.13 -25.37
C TYR A 355 -4.18 1.80 -26.61
N GLY A 356 -2.99 2.38 -26.48
CA GLY A 356 -2.22 2.90 -27.61
C GLY A 356 -2.18 1.94 -28.80
N GLY A 357 -2.43 2.48 -29.99
CA GLY A 357 -2.49 1.70 -31.23
C GLY A 357 -3.84 1.04 -31.52
N PHE A 358 -4.70 0.80 -30.52
CA PHE A 358 -6.03 0.22 -30.71
C PHE A 358 -7.16 1.22 -30.50
N LEU A 359 -6.98 2.22 -29.64
CA LEU A 359 -7.99 3.19 -29.27
C LEU A 359 -7.60 4.61 -29.71
N LYS A 360 -8.54 5.31 -30.35
CA LYS A 360 -8.43 6.73 -30.72
C LYS A 360 -9.57 7.54 -30.11
N VAL A 361 -9.26 8.71 -29.57
CA VAL A 361 -10.26 9.67 -29.11
C VAL A 361 -10.84 10.40 -30.32
N ILE A 362 -12.16 10.51 -30.40
CA ILE A 362 -12.89 11.24 -31.44
C ILE A 362 -13.38 12.59 -30.92
N SER A 363 -13.87 12.60 -29.68
CA SER A 363 -14.35 13.80 -28.99
C SER A 363 -14.10 13.66 -27.49
N PRO A 364 -13.78 14.74 -26.76
CA PRO A 364 -13.57 16.11 -27.24
C PRO A 364 -12.21 16.30 -27.93
N GLN A 365 -12.13 17.24 -28.88
CA GLN A 365 -10.91 17.45 -29.70
C GLN A 365 -9.66 17.81 -28.88
N TRP A 366 -9.82 18.49 -27.74
CA TRP A 366 -8.68 18.84 -26.90
C TRP A 366 -8.05 17.59 -26.27
N LEU A 367 -8.85 16.56 -25.97
CA LEU A 367 -8.38 15.31 -25.38
C LEU A 367 -7.61 14.50 -26.42
N ASP A 368 -8.11 14.43 -27.65
CA ASP A 368 -7.38 13.84 -28.79
C ASP A 368 -6.01 14.50 -28.97
N LYS A 369 -5.96 15.84 -29.05
CA LYS A 369 -4.70 16.61 -29.15
C LYS A 369 -3.76 16.39 -27.96
N LYS A 370 -4.31 16.24 -26.76
CA LYS A 370 -3.53 15.97 -25.55
C LYS A 370 -2.85 14.60 -25.64
N ILE A 371 -3.61 13.58 -26.04
CA ILE A 371 -3.10 12.21 -26.21
C ILE A 371 -2.04 12.17 -27.32
N GLU A 372 -2.30 12.79 -28.47
CA GLU A 372 -1.33 12.90 -29.58
C GLU A 372 -0.01 13.53 -29.12
N LYS A 373 -0.07 14.67 -28.42
CA LYS A 373 1.12 15.30 -27.85
C LYS A 373 1.87 14.40 -26.87
N ASP A 374 1.14 13.66 -26.03
CA ASP A 374 1.77 12.72 -25.10
C ASP A 374 2.51 11.58 -25.83
N TRP A 375 1.97 11.11 -26.96
CA TRP A 375 2.67 10.14 -27.83
C TRP A 375 3.91 10.73 -28.48
N GLU A 376 3.85 11.96 -28.99
CA GLU A 376 5.01 12.65 -29.56
C GLU A 376 6.13 12.80 -28.52
N ASP A 377 5.79 13.27 -27.32
CA ASP A 377 6.76 13.46 -26.24
C ASP A 377 7.34 12.12 -25.76
N MET A 378 6.53 11.06 -25.74
CA MET A 378 7.02 9.71 -25.48
C MET A 378 8.01 9.24 -26.56
N LEU A 379 7.68 9.39 -27.85
CA LEU A 379 8.56 8.97 -28.96
C LEU A 379 9.90 9.72 -28.96
N LYS A 380 9.89 11.01 -28.63
CA LYS A 380 11.13 11.80 -28.43
C LYS A 380 12.03 11.18 -27.36
N ASN A 381 11.45 10.70 -26.25
CA ASN A 381 12.21 10.06 -25.17
C ASN A 381 12.84 8.71 -25.59
N TYR A 382 12.26 8.02 -26.56
CA TYR A 382 12.83 6.79 -27.14
C TYR A 382 13.89 7.07 -28.22
N GLY A 383 14.22 8.34 -28.49
CA GLY A 383 15.13 8.72 -29.58
C GLY A 383 14.52 8.54 -30.98
N VAL A 384 13.22 8.28 -31.06
CA VAL A 384 12.48 8.20 -32.32
C VAL A 384 12.17 9.63 -32.75
N VAL A 385 13.13 10.26 -33.40
CA VAL A 385 12.91 11.47 -34.18
C VAL A 385 12.01 11.08 -35.34
N SER A 386 10.73 11.42 -35.27
CA SER A 386 9.81 11.27 -36.40
C SER A 386 10.30 12.12 -37.58
N ARG A 387 10.83 11.45 -38.59
CA ARG A 387 10.62 11.83 -39.99
C ARG A 387 9.77 10.75 -40.61
N ILE A 388 8.46 10.97 -40.69
CA ILE A 388 7.61 10.66 -41.85
C ILE A 388 6.54 11.73 -41.91
#